data_AF-A0A2E1MK38-F1
#
_entry.id   AF-A0A2E1MK38-F1
#
_cell.length_a   1.000
_cell.length_b   1.000
_cell.length_c   1.000
_cell.angle_alpha   90.00
_cell.angle_beta   90.00
_cell.angle_gamma   90.00
#
_symmetry.space_group_name_H-M   'P 1'
#
loop_
_entity.id
_entity.type
_entity.pdbx_description
1 polymer ?
#
loop_
_entity_poly.entity_id
_entity_poly.type
_entity_poly.pdbx_seq_one_letter_code
_entity_poly.pdbx_strand_id
1 'polypeptide(L)'
;MIILLPPFRDNAELTDHLELLDMPTNSWDGKIAFLDRDGVINIGSDNYINSPDEVILLPNVGLCIGKLRRNGYRICIVTNQSPVGRGLWDHDNLHKIHQRMIKLLHDEDKDAILDLILYSPYSPWEMAWARKPNPGMLEAGRQIIDNANSNINNFKIFYGDNWKNRPDESNSVMVGDRDVDQLAAENYGIKFFRCNPNIGLFDVIDSILG
;
A
#
# COMPACT_ATOMS: atom_id res chain seq x y z
N MET A 1 -18.32 3.38 17.14
CA MET A 1 -17.96 1.94 17.14
C MET A 1 -17.35 1.65 15.79
N ILE A 2 -16.13 1.09 15.73
CA ILE A 2 -15.48 0.78 14.45
C ILE A 2 -16.24 -0.38 13.80
N ILE A 3 -16.49 -0.29 12.49
CA ILE A 3 -17.21 -1.31 11.72
C ILE A 3 -16.19 -2.14 10.94
N LEU A 4 -16.32 -3.46 10.99
CA LEU A 4 -15.49 -4.37 10.21
C LEU A 4 -15.90 -4.32 8.73
N LEU A 5 -15.46 -3.27 8.06
CA LEU A 5 -15.53 -3.09 6.63
C LEU A 5 -14.11 -3.32 6.06
N PRO A 6 -13.89 -4.38 5.26
CA PRO A 6 -12.57 -4.73 4.76
C PRO A 6 -12.14 -3.82 3.59
N PRO A 7 -10.83 -3.74 3.31
CA PRO A 7 -10.34 -2.97 2.17
C PRO A 7 -10.74 -3.62 0.86
N PHE A 8 -10.55 -2.90 -0.24
CA PHE A 8 -10.65 -3.46 -1.58
C PHE A 8 -9.24 -3.67 -2.13
N ARG A 9 -9.10 -4.64 -3.02
CA ARG A 9 -7.90 -4.87 -3.81
C ARG A 9 -8.11 -4.37 -5.22
N ASP A 10 -7.08 -3.75 -5.79
CA ASP A 10 -7.16 -3.25 -7.15
C ASP A 10 -7.41 -4.38 -8.15
N ASN A 11 -8.54 -4.28 -8.88
CA ASN A 11 -8.96 -5.19 -9.95
C ASN A 11 -8.96 -6.69 -9.58
N ALA A 12 -9.26 -7.03 -8.32
CA ALA A 12 -9.39 -8.41 -7.84
C ALA A 12 -10.17 -8.47 -6.53
N GLU A 13 -10.72 -9.63 -6.19
CA GLU A 13 -11.23 -9.87 -4.84
C GLU A 13 -10.06 -10.01 -3.85
N LEU A 14 -10.32 -9.71 -2.56
CA LEU A 14 -9.26 -9.74 -1.54
C LEU A 14 -8.56 -11.10 -1.41
N THR A 15 -9.31 -12.19 -1.60
CA THR A 15 -8.83 -13.57 -1.44
C THR A 15 -8.44 -14.24 -2.75
N ASP A 16 -8.55 -13.54 -3.88
CA ASP A 16 -8.07 -14.06 -5.16
C ASP A 16 -6.57 -14.32 -5.11
N HIS A 17 -6.10 -15.28 -5.92
CA HIS A 17 -4.69 -15.57 -6.03
C HIS A 17 -3.90 -14.28 -6.37
N LEU A 18 -2.77 -14.09 -5.68
CA LEU A 18 -1.81 -13.05 -5.99
C LEU A 18 -0.54 -13.72 -6.50
N GLU A 19 -0.18 -13.42 -7.74
CA GLU A 19 1.10 -13.81 -8.29
C GLU A 19 2.16 -12.80 -7.86
N LEU A 20 3.21 -13.28 -7.18
CA LEU A 20 4.35 -12.47 -6.80
C LEU A 20 5.48 -12.69 -7.81
N LEU A 21 5.95 -11.60 -8.43
CA LEU A 21 7.17 -11.67 -9.24
C LEU A 21 8.38 -12.04 -8.37
N ASP A 22 9.40 -12.62 -8.99
CA ASP A 22 10.64 -12.93 -8.29
C ASP A 22 11.27 -11.66 -7.68
N MET A 23 11.90 -11.84 -6.52
CA MET A 23 12.70 -10.78 -5.92
C MET A 23 13.99 -10.59 -6.74
N PRO A 24 14.48 -9.35 -6.95
CA PRO A 24 15.70 -9.13 -7.73
C PRO A 24 16.98 -9.74 -7.15
N THR A 25 16.97 -10.07 -5.86
CA THR A 25 18.14 -10.59 -5.14
C THR A 25 17.89 -11.98 -4.58
N ASN A 26 17.41 -12.07 -3.33
CA ASN A 26 17.22 -13.32 -2.60
C ASN A 26 15.72 -13.63 -2.42
N SER A 27 15.42 -14.85 -1.95
CA SER A 27 14.09 -15.20 -1.46
C SER A 27 13.62 -14.17 -0.43
N TRP A 28 12.33 -13.84 -0.49
CA TRP A 28 11.71 -12.89 0.42
C TRP A 28 11.80 -13.37 1.88
N ASP A 29 12.31 -12.50 2.76
CA ASP A 29 12.54 -12.77 4.19
C ASP A 29 11.39 -12.25 5.08
N GLY A 30 10.30 -11.79 4.46
CA GLY A 30 9.12 -11.27 5.15
C GLY A 30 9.00 -9.75 5.20
N LYS A 31 9.97 -8.97 4.70
CA LYS A 31 9.90 -7.49 4.73
C LYS A 31 8.85 -6.91 3.79
N ILE A 32 8.00 -6.01 4.30
CA ILE A 32 7.03 -5.26 3.49
C ILE A 32 7.24 -3.76 3.69
N ALA A 33 7.31 -3.02 2.59
CA ALA A 33 7.17 -1.58 2.59
C ALA A 33 5.71 -1.24 2.25
N PHE A 34 4.97 -0.80 3.26
CA PHE A 34 3.62 -0.27 3.09
C PHE A 34 3.73 1.21 2.72
N LEU A 35 3.26 1.59 1.54
CA LEU A 35 3.38 2.95 1.04
C LEU A 35 1.99 3.57 0.88
N ASP A 36 1.79 4.80 1.38
CA ASP A 36 0.68 5.60 0.85
C ASP A 36 0.94 5.94 -0.62
N ARG A 37 -0.10 6.44 -1.29
CA ARG A 37 -0.06 6.80 -2.71
C ARG A 37 0.12 8.31 -2.90
N ASP A 38 -0.88 9.08 -2.48
CA ASP A 38 -0.93 10.53 -2.68
C ASP A 38 -0.02 11.23 -1.67
N GLY A 39 0.95 12.01 -2.12
CA GLY A 39 1.98 12.65 -1.28
C GLY A 39 3.20 11.76 -0.98
N VAL A 40 3.19 10.48 -1.37
CA VAL A 40 4.34 9.56 -1.20
C VAL A 40 4.87 9.06 -2.54
N ILE A 41 3.98 8.67 -3.45
CA ILE A 41 4.30 8.17 -4.78
C ILE A 41 3.99 9.21 -5.85
N ASN A 42 2.77 9.74 -5.84
CA ASN A 42 2.37 10.81 -6.75
C ASN A 42 2.09 12.08 -5.97
N ILE A 43 2.11 13.21 -6.68
CA ILE A 43 1.66 14.49 -6.13
C ILE A 43 0.19 14.33 -5.71
N GLY A 44 -0.12 14.66 -4.46
CA GLY A 44 -1.49 14.65 -3.94
C GLY A 44 -2.30 15.85 -4.43
N SER A 45 -3.62 15.73 -4.38
CA SER A 45 -4.56 16.79 -4.75
C SER A 45 -5.69 16.88 -3.73
N ASP A 46 -6.05 18.11 -3.34
CA ASP A 46 -7.20 18.36 -2.46
C ASP A 46 -8.53 17.94 -3.12
N ASN A 47 -8.56 17.98 -4.45
CA ASN A 47 -9.70 17.54 -5.27
C ASN A 47 -9.59 16.08 -5.69
N TYR A 48 -8.67 15.31 -5.09
CA TYR A 48 -8.32 13.96 -5.52
C TYR A 48 -7.66 13.95 -6.92
N ILE A 49 -7.04 12.82 -7.26
CA ILE A 49 -6.53 12.56 -8.61
C ILE A 49 -7.66 11.85 -9.33
N ASN A 50 -8.37 12.50 -10.26
CA ASN A 50 -9.64 12.02 -10.81
C ASN A 50 -9.51 11.29 -12.16
N SER A 51 -8.34 11.34 -12.77
CA SER A 51 -8.08 10.67 -14.03
C SER A 51 -6.64 10.17 -14.14
N PRO A 52 -6.35 9.20 -15.02
CA PRO A 52 -4.98 8.75 -15.29
C PRO A 52 -4.04 9.90 -15.69
N ASP A 53 -4.53 10.88 -16.44
CA ASP A 53 -3.71 11.99 -16.93
C ASP A 53 -3.29 12.98 -15.81
N GLU A 54 -3.98 12.95 -14.67
CA GLU A 54 -3.61 13.73 -13.48
C GLU A 54 -2.48 13.07 -12.66
N VAL A 55 -2.08 11.84 -12.99
CA VAL A 55 -1.01 11.13 -12.28
C VAL A 55 0.35 11.75 -12.63
N ILE A 56 0.93 12.44 -11.67
CA ILE A 56 2.29 12.98 -11.73
C ILE A 56 3.10 12.36 -10.59
N LEU A 57 4.14 11.58 -10.93
CA LEU A 57 5.02 10.98 -9.93
C LEU A 57 5.83 12.05 -9.18
N LEU A 58 6.10 11.76 -7.92
CA LEU A 58 7.09 12.49 -7.14
C LEU A 58 8.51 12.11 -7.60
N PRO A 59 9.51 12.97 -7.40
CA PRO A 59 10.84 12.78 -7.99
C PRO A 59 11.49 11.43 -7.60
N ASN A 60 11.99 10.70 -8.58
CA ASN A 60 12.78 9.46 -8.42
C ASN A 60 12.07 8.33 -7.67
N VAL A 61 10.74 8.36 -7.55
CA VAL A 61 10.04 7.37 -6.73
C VAL A 61 10.15 5.95 -7.29
N GLY A 62 10.16 5.77 -8.61
CA GLY A 62 10.38 4.45 -9.23
C GLY A 62 11.75 3.89 -8.86
N LEU A 63 12.79 4.72 -8.93
CA LEU A 63 14.15 4.35 -8.49
C LEU A 63 14.19 3.95 -7.00
N CYS A 64 13.44 4.67 -6.14
CA CYS A 64 13.33 4.32 -4.72
C CYS A 64 12.62 2.98 -4.49
N ILE A 65 11.52 2.71 -5.19
CA ILE A 65 10.81 1.43 -5.12
C ILE A 65 11.72 0.29 -5.60
N GLY A 66 12.44 0.49 -6.71
CA GLY A 66 13.45 -0.47 -7.17
C GLY A 66 14.54 -0.73 -6.11
N LYS A 67 15.03 0.32 -5.43
CA LYS A 67 15.99 0.16 -4.31
C LYS A 67 15.39 -0.66 -3.16
N LEU A 68 14.14 -0.40 -2.76
CA LEU A 68 13.47 -1.18 -1.72
C LEU A 68 13.38 -2.66 -2.12
N ARG A 69 12.96 -2.95 -3.36
CA ARG A 69 12.86 -4.33 -3.85
C ARG A 69 14.19 -5.06 -3.89
N ARG A 70 15.26 -4.40 -4.37
CA ARG A 70 16.62 -4.96 -4.34
C ARG A 70 17.11 -5.23 -2.91
N ASN A 71 16.57 -4.51 -1.90
CA ASN A 71 16.85 -4.74 -0.47
C ASN A 71 15.85 -5.68 0.23
N GLY A 72 15.06 -6.44 -0.54
CA GLY A 72 14.22 -7.51 0.00
C GLY A 72 12.81 -7.09 0.39
N TYR A 73 12.39 -5.85 0.16
CA TYR A 73 11.04 -5.40 0.47
C TYR A 73 10.05 -5.81 -0.63
N ARG A 74 8.94 -6.44 -0.22
CA ARG A 74 7.71 -6.43 -1.01
C ARG A 74 7.02 -5.08 -0.87
N ILE A 75 6.37 -4.61 -1.93
CA ILE A 75 5.79 -3.27 -2.01
C ILE A 75 4.28 -3.38 -2.00
N CYS A 76 3.67 -2.86 -0.95
CA CYS A 76 2.21 -2.86 -0.76
C CYS A 76 1.70 -1.43 -0.67
N ILE A 77 0.88 -1.00 -1.64
CA ILE A 77 0.22 0.30 -1.59
C ILE A 77 -1.01 0.21 -0.70
N VAL A 78 -1.16 1.17 0.22
CA VAL A 78 -2.29 1.26 1.15
C VAL A 78 -2.86 2.68 1.16
N THR A 79 -3.94 2.91 0.42
CA THR A 79 -4.44 4.27 0.15
C THR A 79 -5.92 4.49 0.51
N ASN A 80 -6.23 5.66 1.06
CA ASN A 80 -7.61 6.05 1.37
C ASN A 80 -8.24 6.74 0.14
N GLN A 81 -9.19 6.09 -0.54
CA GLN A 81 -9.83 6.59 -1.78
C GLN A 81 -11.35 6.76 -1.59
N SER A 82 -11.75 7.59 -0.62
CA SER A 82 -13.18 7.86 -0.34
C SER A 82 -14.04 8.36 -1.52
N PRO A 83 -13.49 9.03 -2.55
CA PRO A 83 -14.28 9.39 -3.73
C PRO A 83 -14.97 8.20 -4.43
N VAL A 84 -14.38 7.00 -4.36
CA VAL A 84 -14.98 5.78 -4.92
C VAL A 84 -16.27 5.41 -4.19
N GLY A 85 -16.22 5.29 -2.86
CA GLY A 85 -17.43 4.97 -2.07
C GLY A 85 -18.48 6.08 -2.07
N ARG A 86 -18.09 7.32 -2.41
CA ARG A 86 -19.01 8.45 -2.62
C ARG A 86 -19.64 8.48 -4.01
N GLY A 87 -19.25 7.59 -4.92
CA GLY A 87 -19.77 7.52 -6.29
C GLY A 87 -19.37 8.71 -7.17
N LEU A 88 -18.29 9.43 -6.82
CA LEU A 88 -17.75 10.48 -7.70
C LEU A 88 -17.15 9.88 -8.99
N TRP A 89 -16.77 8.60 -8.91
CA TRP A 89 -16.17 7.77 -9.94
C TRP A 89 -16.09 6.31 -9.42
N ASP A 90 -15.84 5.35 -10.31
CA ASP A 90 -15.92 3.92 -10.01
C ASP A 90 -14.54 3.26 -9.77
N HIS A 91 -14.59 1.97 -9.40
CA HIS A 91 -13.42 1.13 -9.18
C HIS A 91 -12.56 0.98 -10.46
N ASP A 92 -13.21 0.93 -11.63
CA ASP A 92 -12.52 0.79 -12.92
C ASP A 92 -11.67 2.04 -13.24
N ASN A 93 -12.16 3.23 -12.91
CA ASN A 93 -11.39 4.44 -13.10
C ASN A 93 -10.20 4.53 -12.14
N LEU A 94 -10.38 4.12 -10.88
CA LEU A 94 -9.27 4.01 -9.93
C LEU A 94 -8.21 3.02 -10.43
N HIS A 95 -8.64 1.88 -10.98
CA HIS A 95 -7.72 0.91 -11.59
C HIS A 95 -6.93 1.52 -12.75
N LYS A 96 -7.56 2.29 -13.64
CA LYS A 96 -6.85 2.98 -14.75
C LYS A 96 -5.78 3.95 -14.23
N ILE A 97 -6.03 4.63 -13.11
CA ILE A 97 -5.03 5.48 -12.44
C ILE A 97 -3.87 4.65 -11.93
N HIS A 98 -4.16 3.53 -11.26
CA HIS A 98 -3.12 2.64 -10.77
C HIS A 98 -2.28 2.08 -11.92
N GLN A 99 -2.89 1.70 -13.05
CA GLN A 99 -2.17 1.25 -14.24
C GLN A 99 -1.26 2.33 -14.82
N ARG A 100 -1.71 3.59 -14.87
CA ARG A 100 -0.87 4.72 -15.30
C ARG A 100 0.30 4.94 -14.35
N MET A 101 0.06 4.91 -13.04
CA MET A 101 1.10 5.01 -12.02
C MET A 101 2.14 3.89 -12.16
N ILE A 102 1.70 2.63 -12.26
CA ILE A 102 2.58 1.45 -12.44
C ILE A 102 3.46 1.62 -13.68
N LYS A 103 2.87 2.05 -14.81
CA LYS A 103 3.63 2.28 -16.05
C LYS A 103 4.73 3.32 -15.85
N LEU A 104 4.40 4.47 -15.26
CA LEU A 104 5.36 5.55 -15.02
C LEU A 104 6.48 5.10 -14.07
N LEU A 105 6.16 4.32 -13.03
CA LEU A 105 7.15 3.78 -12.09
C LEU A 105 8.13 2.83 -12.79
N HIS A 106 7.59 1.92 -13.59
CA HIS A 106 8.40 0.96 -14.35
C HIS A 106 9.28 1.65 -15.42
N ASP A 107 8.83 2.77 -15.98
CA ASP A 107 9.62 3.58 -16.92
C ASP A 107 10.85 4.23 -16.23
N GLU A 108 10.78 4.51 -14.92
CA GLU A 108 11.93 5.01 -14.13
C GLU A 108 12.90 3.89 -13.70
N ASP A 109 12.39 2.72 -13.29
CA ASP A 109 13.19 1.55 -12.89
C ASP A 109 12.39 0.26 -13.14
N LYS A 110 12.99 -0.72 -13.80
CA LYS A 110 12.32 -2.00 -14.11
C LYS A 110 12.00 -2.81 -12.86
N ASP A 111 12.74 -2.60 -11.77
CA ASP A 111 12.46 -3.23 -10.48
C ASP A 111 11.41 -2.44 -9.67
N ALA A 112 10.82 -1.36 -10.19
CA ALA A 112 9.77 -0.59 -9.50
C ALA A 112 8.40 -1.29 -9.58
N ILE A 113 8.32 -2.50 -9.04
CA ILE A 113 7.12 -3.34 -9.05
C ILE A 113 6.31 -3.14 -7.76
N LEU A 114 5.01 -2.92 -7.92
CA LEU A 114 4.04 -2.94 -6.83
C LEU A 114 3.47 -4.35 -6.71
N ASP A 115 3.73 -5.04 -5.60
CA ASP A 115 3.25 -6.41 -5.40
C ASP A 115 1.75 -6.45 -5.09
N LEU A 116 1.24 -5.43 -4.39
CA LEU A 116 -0.16 -5.37 -4.00
C LEU A 116 -0.63 -3.92 -3.88
N ILE A 117 -1.86 -3.64 -4.32
CA ILE A 117 -2.51 -2.35 -4.13
C ILE A 117 -3.84 -2.59 -3.40
N LEU A 118 -3.94 -2.02 -2.20
CA LEU A 118 -5.14 -2.00 -1.39
C LEU A 118 -5.63 -0.56 -1.22
N TYR A 119 -6.94 -0.39 -1.24
CA TYR A 119 -7.57 0.89 -0.98
C TYR A 119 -8.80 0.78 -0.10
N SER A 120 -9.06 1.85 0.63
CA SER A 120 -10.29 2.02 1.40
C SER A 120 -11.21 2.99 0.67
N PRO A 121 -12.36 2.55 0.12
CA PRO A 121 -13.32 3.44 -0.55
C PRO A 121 -14.20 4.20 0.44
N TYR A 122 -14.08 3.93 1.74
CA TYR A 122 -14.98 4.46 2.76
C TYR A 122 -14.63 5.89 3.15
N SER A 123 -15.66 6.66 3.47
CA SER A 123 -15.55 7.99 4.04
C SER A 123 -15.12 7.96 5.52
N PRO A 124 -14.58 9.07 6.06
CA PRO A 124 -14.14 9.12 7.47
C PRO A 124 -15.23 8.76 8.49
N TRP A 125 -16.49 9.14 8.24
CA TRP A 125 -17.61 8.91 9.17
C TRP A 125 -18.14 7.47 9.18
N GLU A 126 -17.76 6.63 8.21
CA GLU A 126 -18.16 5.22 8.20
C GLU A 126 -17.38 4.37 9.21
N MET A 127 -16.30 4.93 9.79
CA MET A 127 -15.47 4.25 10.79
C MET A 127 -15.04 2.84 10.34
N ALA A 128 -14.71 2.67 9.05
CA ALA A 128 -14.32 1.40 8.47
C ALA A 128 -12.94 0.94 8.97
N TRP A 129 -12.81 -0.35 9.33
CA TRP A 129 -11.53 -0.97 9.74
C TRP A 129 -10.45 -0.86 8.64
N ALA A 130 -10.85 -0.86 7.37
CA ALA A 130 -9.96 -0.66 6.24
C ALA A 130 -9.35 0.75 6.13
N ARG A 131 -10.03 1.78 6.65
CA ARG A 131 -9.62 3.17 6.43
C ARG A 131 -8.56 3.59 7.43
N LYS A 132 -7.41 4.08 6.96
CA LYS A 132 -6.39 4.72 7.83
C LYS A 132 -7.07 5.88 8.59
N PRO A 133 -6.90 5.99 9.93
CA PRO A 133 -5.80 5.45 10.73
C PRO A 133 -5.93 4.02 11.26
N ASN A 134 -6.98 3.26 10.89
CA ASN A 134 -7.06 1.85 11.26
C ASN A 134 -6.05 1.01 10.46
N PRO A 135 -5.54 -0.10 11.02
CA PRO A 135 -4.50 -0.91 10.39
C PRO A 135 -5.02 -1.92 9.37
N GLY A 136 -6.32 -1.95 9.05
CA GLY A 136 -6.94 -3.05 8.29
C GLY A 136 -6.34 -3.30 6.91
N MET A 137 -5.86 -2.27 6.20
CA MET A 137 -5.13 -2.46 4.94
C MET A 137 -3.78 -3.14 5.14
N LEU A 138 -3.05 -2.82 6.22
CA LEU A 138 -1.75 -3.44 6.53
C LEU A 138 -1.95 -4.91 6.95
N GLU A 139 -2.96 -5.19 7.77
CA GLU A 139 -3.35 -6.55 8.18
C GLU A 139 -3.71 -7.43 6.99
N ALA A 140 -4.53 -6.91 6.07
CA ALA A 140 -4.89 -7.62 4.84
C ALA A 140 -3.66 -7.81 3.93
N GLY A 141 -2.87 -6.75 3.74
CA GLY A 141 -1.71 -6.77 2.85
C GLY A 141 -0.67 -7.83 3.25
N ARG A 142 -0.32 -7.91 4.55
CA ARG A 142 0.57 -8.96 5.06
C ARG A 142 0.02 -10.36 4.77
N GLN A 143 -1.24 -10.62 5.15
CA GLN A 143 -1.83 -11.96 5.00
C GLN A 143 -1.93 -12.38 3.53
N ILE A 144 -2.26 -11.45 2.62
CA ILE A 144 -2.33 -11.73 1.17
C ILE A 144 -0.95 -12.07 0.62
N ILE A 145 0.10 -11.30 0.98
CA ILE A 145 1.47 -11.55 0.49
C ILE A 145 2.03 -12.85 1.08
N ASP A 146 1.81 -13.13 2.37
CA ASP A 146 2.20 -14.41 2.99
C ASP A 146 1.52 -15.61 2.33
N ASN A 147 0.22 -15.48 2.02
CA ASN A 147 -0.53 -16.50 1.33
C ASN A 147 -0.01 -16.74 -0.09
N ALA A 148 0.30 -15.66 -0.83
CA ALA A 148 0.89 -15.77 -2.16
C ALA A 148 2.25 -16.51 -2.14
N ASN A 149 3.04 -16.29 -1.09
CA ASN A 149 4.32 -16.98 -0.91
C ASN A 149 4.16 -18.46 -0.48
N SER A 150 3.11 -18.79 0.27
CA SER A 150 2.93 -20.13 0.88
C SER A 150 1.87 -21.00 0.20
N ASN A 151 1.08 -20.44 -0.71
CA ASN A 151 -0.04 -21.07 -1.41
C ASN A 151 -1.04 -21.80 -0.49
N ILE A 152 -1.61 -21.07 0.49
CA ILE A 152 -2.54 -21.66 1.46
C ILE A 152 -3.92 -21.85 0.82
N ASN A 153 -4.43 -23.09 0.87
CA ASN A 153 -5.79 -23.41 0.44
C ASN A 153 -6.84 -22.80 1.39
N ASN A 154 -7.97 -22.35 0.84
CA ASN A 154 -9.08 -21.73 1.61
C ASN A 154 -8.65 -20.52 2.44
N PHE A 155 -7.77 -19.69 1.86
CA PHE A 155 -7.27 -18.47 2.48
C PHE A 155 -8.39 -17.55 2.98
N LYS A 156 -8.23 -17.08 4.22
CA LYS A 156 -9.12 -16.12 4.87
C LYS A 156 -8.29 -15.06 5.56
N ILE A 157 -8.82 -13.84 5.58
CA ILE A 157 -8.19 -12.70 6.23
C ILE A 157 -8.86 -12.47 7.59
N PHE A 158 -8.04 -12.32 8.62
CA PHE A 158 -8.45 -11.97 9.96
C PHE A 158 -7.99 -10.55 10.31
N TYR A 159 -8.74 -9.87 11.19
CA TYR A 159 -8.48 -8.47 11.55
C TYR A 159 -8.47 -8.29 13.07
N GLY A 160 -7.64 -7.36 13.56
CA GLY A 160 -7.51 -7.06 14.98
C GLY A 160 -7.29 -8.31 15.83
N ASP A 161 -8.03 -8.40 16.94
CA ASP A 161 -7.89 -9.51 17.90
C ASP A 161 -8.20 -10.90 17.31
N ASN A 162 -8.88 -10.99 16.16
CA ASN A 162 -9.15 -12.28 15.52
C ASN A 162 -7.93 -12.84 14.79
N TRP A 163 -6.93 -12.01 14.46
CA TRP A 163 -5.70 -12.46 13.83
C TRP A 163 -4.66 -12.88 14.88
N LYS A 164 -4.78 -14.13 15.35
CA LYS A 164 -3.97 -14.64 16.48
C LYS A 164 -2.51 -14.94 16.14
N ASN A 165 -2.21 -15.37 14.92
CA ASN A 165 -0.89 -15.84 14.50
C ASN A 165 -0.19 -14.81 13.62
N ARG A 166 -0.13 -13.58 14.10
CA ARG A 166 0.52 -12.50 13.36
C ARG A 166 2.04 -12.69 13.35
N PRO A 167 2.72 -12.62 12.18
CA PRO A 167 4.17 -12.73 12.10
C PRO A 167 4.87 -11.53 12.75
N ASP A 168 6.18 -11.66 12.96
CA ASP A 168 7.01 -10.51 13.33
C ASP A 168 7.05 -9.50 12.19
N GLU A 169 6.86 -8.22 12.53
CA GLU A 169 6.84 -7.10 11.59
C GLU A 169 7.98 -6.11 11.84
N SER A 170 8.95 -6.46 12.71
CA SER A 170 10.07 -5.60 13.10
C SER A 170 10.86 -5.02 11.92
N ASN A 171 10.85 -5.71 10.77
CA ASN A 171 11.56 -5.29 9.55
C ASN A 171 10.65 -4.67 8.48
N SER A 172 9.33 -4.67 8.69
CA SER A 172 8.38 -3.98 7.82
C SER A 172 8.30 -2.50 8.19
N VAL A 173 7.96 -1.68 7.20
CA VAL A 173 7.90 -0.21 7.37
C VAL A 173 6.63 0.34 6.74
N MET A 174 6.16 1.48 7.24
CA MET A 174 5.17 2.30 6.57
C MET A 174 5.72 3.69 6.25
N VAL A 175 5.41 4.18 5.04
CA VAL A 175 5.75 5.54 4.59
C VAL A 175 4.46 6.29 4.27
N GLY A 176 4.36 7.52 4.75
CA GLY A 176 3.20 8.40 4.53
C GLY A 176 3.57 9.87 4.62
N ASP A 177 2.66 10.76 4.22
CA ASP A 177 2.75 12.23 4.41
C ASP A 177 1.78 12.79 5.49
N ARG A 178 0.71 12.06 5.88
CA ARG A 178 -0.31 12.51 6.86
C ARG A 178 -0.39 11.70 8.17
N ASP A 179 -0.89 12.31 9.24
CA ASP A 179 -0.94 11.68 10.58
C ASP A 179 -1.72 10.36 10.60
N VAL A 180 -2.69 10.22 9.69
CA VAL A 180 -3.44 8.96 9.54
C VAL A 180 -2.55 7.78 9.16
N ASP A 181 -1.46 8.01 8.45
CA ASP A 181 -0.48 6.98 8.10
C ASP A 181 0.35 6.59 9.31
N GLN A 182 0.77 7.58 10.09
CA GLN A 182 1.53 7.36 11.31
C GLN A 182 0.71 6.51 12.28
N LEU A 183 -0.54 6.90 12.52
CA LEU A 183 -1.43 6.18 13.41
C LEU A 183 -1.75 4.77 12.89
N ALA A 184 -1.87 4.58 11.57
CA ALA A 184 -2.04 3.23 11.00
C ALA A 184 -0.81 2.35 11.25
N ALA A 185 0.39 2.91 11.08
CA ALA A 185 1.65 2.22 11.37
C ALA A 185 1.80 1.90 12.86
N GLU A 186 1.44 2.82 13.75
CA GLU A 186 1.48 2.64 15.21
C GLU A 186 0.45 1.60 15.68
N ASN A 187 -0.78 1.67 15.19
CA ASN A 187 -1.84 0.71 15.50
C ASN A 187 -1.50 -0.69 14.96
N TYR A 188 -0.81 -0.75 13.82
CA TYR A 188 -0.25 -1.99 13.33
C TYR A 188 0.99 -2.38 14.16
N GLY A 189 1.80 -1.46 14.64
CA GLY A 189 3.04 -1.76 15.38
C GLY A 189 4.24 -2.00 14.46
N ILE A 190 4.40 -1.17 13.43
CA ILE A 190 5.58 -1.16 12.55
C ILE A 190 6.27 0.19 12.55
N LYS A 191 7.53 0.21 12.11
CA LYS A 191 8.30 1.45 12.00
C LYS A 191 7.68 2.36 10.94
N PHE A 192 7.56 3.63 11.29
CA PHE A 192 6.98 4.64 10.43
C PHE A 192 8.01 5.68 9.98
N PHE A 193 7.89 6.12 8.73
CA PHE A 193 8.67 7.22 8.17
C PHE A 193 7.74 8.27 7.58
N ARG A 194 7.77 9.47 8.19
CA ARG A 194 7.12 10.66 7.66
C ARG A 194 7.97 11.23 6.53
N CYS A 195 7.39 11.39 5.35
CA CYS A 195 8.04 12.10 4.25
C CYS A 195 7.40 13.48 4.01
N ASN A 196 8.16 14.38 3.37
CA ASN A 196 7.66 15.63 2.82
C ASN A 196 6.83 15.34 1.55
N PRO A 197 5.56 15.79 1.45
CA PRO A 197 4.69 15.47 0.32
C PRO A 197 5.14 16.04 -1.04
N ASN A 198 6.11 16.96 -1.06
CA ASN A 198 6.70 17.47 -2.30
C ASN A 198 7.91 16.66 -2.79
N ILE A 199 8.41 15.73 -1.97
CA ILE A 199 9.57 14.88 -2.26
C ILE A 199 9.15 13.39 -2.26
N GLY A 200 8.22 13.01 -1.39
CA GLY A 200 7.67 11.66 -1.30
C GLY A 200 8.68 10.66 -0.73
N LEU A 201 8.60 9.42 -1.21
CA LEU A 201 9.45 8.32 -0.76
C LEU A 201 10.96 8.63 -0.83
N PHE A 202 11.39 9.46 -1.79
CA PHE A 202 12.79 9.86 -1.93
C PHE A 202 13.34 10.58 -0.68
N ASP A 203 12.50 11.26 0.09
CA ASP A 203 12.88 11.98 1.32
C ASP A 203 13.41 11.05 2.41
N VAL A 204 12.90 9.82 2.45
CA VAL A 204 13.12 8.89 3.57
C VAL A 204 13.83 7.61 3.16
N ILE A 205 14.12 7.41 1.87
CA ILE A 205 14.65 6.14 1.35
C ILE A 205 15.95 5.70 2.04
N ASP A 206 16.88 6.63 2.25
CA ASP A 206 18.16 6.31 2.89
C ASP A 206 17.94 5.96 4.38
N SER A 207 17.01 6.62 5.05
CA SER A 207 16.65 6.31 6.45
C SER A 207 15.96 4.96 6.61
N ILE A 208 15.26 4.49 5.57
CA ILE A 208 14.65 3.14 5.55
C ILE A 208 15.74 2.08 5.41
N LEU A 209 16.73 2.32 4.55
CA LEU A 209 17.73 1.32 4.18
C LEU A 209 18.96 1.28 5.11
N GLY A 210 19.18 2.31 5.94
CA GLY A 210 20.25 2.36 6.94
C GLY A 210 21.47 3.12 6.46
#